data_AF-A0A940SZS5-F1
#
_entry.id   AF-A0A940SZS5-F1
#
_cell.length_a   1.000
_cell.length_b   1.000
_cell.length_c   1.000
_cell.angle_alpha   90.00
_cell.angle_beta   90.00
_cell.angle_gamma   90.00
#
_symmetry.space_group_name_H-M   'P 1'
#
loop_
_entity.id
_entity.type
_entity.pdbx_description
1 polymer ?
#
loop_
_entity_poly.entity_id
_entity_poly.type
_entity_poly.pdbx_seq_one_letter_code
_entity_poly.pdbx_strand_id
1 'polypeptide(L)' 'MGLLNERLKERGIIAGRATGVKTIEELLEATLESVTYGAEALGITPGMKGRDAVALMF' A
#
# COMPACT_ATOMS: atom_id res chain seq x y z
N MET A 1 -8.76 3.65 14.78
CA MET A 1 -8.96 3.68 13.32
C MET A 1 -8.64 5.07 12.79
N GLY A 2 -7.93 5.21 11.67
CA GLY A 2 -8.27 6.28 10.71
C GLY A 2 -7.26 7.37 10.31
N LEU A 3 -6.13 7.58 10.99
CA LEU A 3 -5.30 8.77 10.71
C LEU A 3 -4.64 8.80 9.30
N LEU A 4 -4.37 7.63 8.72
CA LEU A 4 -3.78 7.56 7.38
C LEU A 4 -4.76 8.02 6.30
N ASN A 5 -6.03 7.66 6.45
CA ASN A 5 -7.07 7.90 5.46
C ASN A 5 -7.64 9.32 5.53
N GLU A 6 -7.71 9.95 6.71
CA GLU A 6 -8.20 11.34 6.80
C GLU A 6 -7.24 12.34 6.13
N ARG A 7 -5.92 12.10 6.16
CA ARG A 7 -4.93 13.05 5.59
C ARG A 7 -4.57 12.81 4.13
N LEU A 8 -4.65 11.56 3.64
CA LEU A 8 -4.18 11.20 2.29
C LEU A 8 -5.31 11.09 1.25
N LYS A 9 -6.58 11.04 1.69
CA LYS A 9 -7.74 10.87 0.80
C LYS A 9 -7.96 12.05 -0.13
N GLU A 10 -7.66 13.28 0.29
CA GLU A 10 -7.85 14.49 -0.52
C GLU A 10 -6.89 14.64 -1.72
N ARG A 11 -5.78 13.89 -1.76
CA ARG A 11 -4.76 14.03 -2.82
C ARG A 11 -4.76 12.91 -3.86
N GLY A 12 -5.68 11.94 -3.75
CA GLY A 12 -5.71 10.79 -4.68
C GLY A 12 -4.44 9.94 -4.65
N ILE A 13 -3.71 9.94 -3.51
CA ILE A 13 -2.42 9.26 -3.42
C ILE A 13 -2.64 7.75 -3.40
N ILE A 14 -1.93 7.06 -4.29
CA ILE A 14 -1.82 5.61 -4.32
C ILE A 14 -0.65 5.23 -3.41
N ALA A 15 -0.92 4.52 -2.32
CA ALA A 15 0.13 4.05 -1.41
C ALA A 15 -0.28 2.76 -0.69
N GLY A 16 0.73 1.93 -0.39
CA GLY A 16 0.63 0.76 0.47
C GLY A 16 1.67 0.81 1.58
N ARG A 17 1.37 0.24 2.74
CA ARG A 17 2.25 0.16 3.92
C ARG A 17 2.44 -1.29 4.33
N ALA A 18 3.68 -1.71 4.56
CA ALA A 18 4.02 -2.97 5.23
C ALA A 18 4.75 -2.70 6.56
N THR A 19 4.73 -3.65 7.49
CA THR A 19 5.39 -3.55 8.80
C THR A 19 6.41 -4.67 8.99
N GLY A 20 7.38 -4.43 9.89
CA GLY A 20 8.41 -5.42 10.20
C GLY A 20 9.54 -5.53 9.17
N VAL A 21 9.59 -4.61 8.19
CA VAL A 21 10.60 -4.60 7.12
C VAL A 21 11.70 -3.58 7.40
N LYS A 22 12.94 -3.88 7.01
CA LYS A 22 14.09 -2.97 7.17
C LYS A 22 14.70 -2.54 5.84
N THR A 23 14.50 -3.34 4.80
CA THR A 23 15.04 -3.14 3.45
C THR A 23 13.92 -3.03 2.41
N ILE A 24 14.26 -2.50 1.24
CA ILE A 24 13.33 -2.41 0.11
C ILE A 24 12.91 -3.80 -0.39
N GLU A 25 13.82 -4.76 -0.36
CA GLU A 25 13.56 -6.14 -0.76
C GLU A 25 12.56 -6.79 0.20
N GLU A 26 12.72 -6.61 1.50
CA GLU A 26 11.73 -7.07 2.49
C GLU A 26 10.37 -6.39 2.28
N LEU A 27 10.33 -5.10 1.93
CA LEU A 27 9.07 -4.42 1.62
C LEU A 27 8.37 -5.02 0.39
N LEU A 28 9.13 -5.31 -0.67
CA LEU A 28 8.60 -5.91 -1.89
C LEU A 28 8.12 -7.34 -1.66
N GLU A 29 8.77 -8.08 -0.77
CA GLU A 29 8.40 -9.46 -0.46
C GLU A 29 7.32 -9.59 0.62
N ALA A 30 7.17 -8.58 1.49
CA ALA A 30 6.16 -8.55 2.54
C ALA A 30 4.75 -8.26 2.00
N THR A 31 3.76 -8.62 2.81
CA THR A 31 2.35 -8.29 2.56
C THR A 31 2.01 -6.89 3.06
N LEU A 32 1.20 -6.15 2.31
CA LEU A 32 0.70 -4.83 2.70
C LEU A 32 -0.27 -4.95 3.88
N GLU A 33 0.00 -4.23 4.97
CA GLU A 33 -0.86 -4.09 6.14
C GLU A 33 -2.04 -3.14 5.86
N SER A 34 -1.79 -2.07 5.11
CA SER A 34 -2.81 -1.07 4.79
C SER A 34 -2.55 -0.45 3.43
N VAL A 35 -3.61 -0.04 2.75
CA VAL A 35 -3.55 0.62 1.45
C VAL A 35 -4.45 1.85 1.46
N THR A 36 -4.19 2.81 0.58
CA THR A 36 -5.08 3.96 0.39
C THR A 36 -6.26 3.59 -0.50
N TYR A 37 -7.36 4.34 -0.40
CA TYR A 37 -8.52 4.16 -1.28
C TYR A 37 -8.18 4.27 -2.78
N GLY A 38 -7.20 5.11 -3.13
CA GLY A 38 -6.71 5.22 -4.51
C GLY A 38 -6.03 3.94 -5.01
N ALA A 39 -5.34 3.23 -4.12
CA ALA A 39 -4.73 1.94 -4.43
C ALA A 39 -5.78 0.83 -4.52
N GLU A 40 -6.79 0.83 -3.64
CA GLU A 40 -7.91 -0.13 -3.71
C GLU A 40 -8.67 -0.02 -5.05
N ALA A 41 -8.84 1.20 -5.58
CA ALA A 41 -9.46 1.43 -6.89
C ALA A 41 -8.66 0.82 -8.06
N LEU A 42 -7.35 0.59 -7.89
CA LEU A 42 -6.48 -0.10 -8.85
C LEU A 42 -6.42 -1.62 -8.61
N GLY A 43 -7.16 -2.13 -7.63
CA GLY A 43 -7.14 -3.55 -7.24
C GLY A 43 -6.06 -3.92 -6.22
N ILE A 44 -5.36 -2.94 -5.65
CA ILE A 44 -4.34 -3.17 -4.62
C ILE A 44 -5.02 -3.26 -3.26
N THR A 45 -4.99 -4.44 -2.63
CA THR A 45 -5.69 -4.70 -1.37
C THR A 45 -4.72 -5.00 -0.22
N PRO A 46 -5.13 -4.83 1.06
CA PRO A 46 -4.37 -5.36 2.19
C PRO A 46 -4.16 -6.88 2.03
N GLY A 47 -3.00 -7.37 2.44
CA GLY A 47 -2.57 -8.75 2.24
C GLY A 47 -1.90 -9.02 0.90
N MET A 48 -1.97 -8.10 -0.07
CA MET A 48 -1.24 -8.21 -1.33
C MET A 48 0.27 -8.07 -1.09
N LYS A 49 1.07 -8.81 -1.86
CA LYS A 49 2.53 -8.73 -1.80
C LYS A 49 3.02 -7.40 -2.37
N GLY A 50 4.01 -6.77 -1.74
CA GLY A 50 4.51 -5.45 -2.14
C GLY A 50 4.92 -5.36 -3.60
N ARG A 51 5.60 -6.39 -4.14
CA ARG A 51 5.99 -6.45 -5.55
C ARG A 51 4.78 -6.45 -6.50
N ASP A 52 3.72 -7.17 -6.13
CA ASP A 52 2.54 -7.33 -6.97
C ASP A 52 1.73 -6.02 -6.96
N ALA A 53 1.70 -5.34 -5.81
CA ALA A 53 1.13 -4.01 -5.69
C ALA A 53 1.87 -2.97 -6.54
N VAL A 54 3.22 -2.99 -6.56
CA VAL A 54 4.02 -2.08 -7.39
C VAL A 54 3.76 -2.33 -8.88
N ALA A 55 3.59 -3.58 -9.30
CA ALA A 55 3.27 -3.94 -10.68
C ALA A 55 1.88 -3.48 -11.14
N LEU A 56 0.99 -3.09 -10.22
CA LEU A 56 -0.32 -2.48 -10.54
C LEU A 56 -0.27 -0.94 -10.56
N MET A 57 0.84 -0.34 -10.11
CA MET A 57 1.04 1.12 -10.10
C MET A 57 1.78 1.65 -11.33
N PHE A 58 2.48 0.77 -12.07
CA PHE A 58 3.27 1.09 -13.27
C PHE A 58 2.87 0.16 -14.42
#